data_AF-A0A940DH18-F1
#
_entry.id   AF-A0A940DH18-F1
#
_cell.length_a   1.000
_cell.length_b   1.000
_cell.length_c   1.000
_cell.angle_alpha   90.00
_cell.angle_beta   90.00
_cell.angle_gamma   90.00
#
_symmetry.space_group_name_H-M   'P 1'
#
loop_
_entity.id
_entity.type
_entity.pdbx_description
1 polymer ?
#
loop_
_entity_poly.entity_id
_entity_poly.type
_entity_poly.pdbx_seq_one_letter_code
_entity_poly.pdbx_strand_id
1 'polypeptide(L)'
;PSESVCWMSHTDSICELPQGFSATAYTGHCPVAAMSNGKNLYAVQFHPEVTHTEYGKKILANFIFAVCGCKGDWDMTDFARASIEKYRAELKGKKALCALSGGVDSSVAAVLMHKAIGSDLTCVFVDHGLLRKDEGDTVERTFRGLFDMKLVRVNAANEFLDKLKGVTEPERKRKIIGEEFIRVFEREARKIGKVDYLVQGTIYPDVVESGAGDAGTIKSHHNVGGLPDVVDFSGIAEPLRYLFKDEVRAVGRALGIPDELVDRQPFPGPGLAIRIVGEVNEEKLSILREADAIFREEITSAGLAENPDQYFAVLTDCRTVGVKGDARTYGYTLALRAVSTDDFMTADWTRIPYELIARASNRITNEVRGISRVVYDVTSKPPATVEWE
;
A
#
# COMPACT_ATOMS: atom_id res chain seq x y z
N PRO A 1 -32.20 -15.10 -6.68
CA PRO A 1 -33.40 -14.69 -5.93
C PRO A 1 -34.43 -14.14 -6.93
N SER A 2 -35.71 -14.02 -6.57
CA SER A 2 -36.71 -13.38 -7.44
C SER A 2 -36.54 -11.86 -7.52
N GLU A 3 -35.97 -11.25 -6.49
CA GLU A 3 -35.68 -9.81 -6.40
C GLU A 3 -34.24 -9.60 -5.89
N SER A 4 -33.61 -8.48 -6.26
CA SER A 4 -32.23 -8.14 -5.88
C SER A 4 -31.99 -6.63 -6.00
N VAL A 5 -31.22 -6.06 -5.09
CA VAL A 5 -30.66 -4.71 -5.23
C VAL A 5 -29.37 -4.78 -6.06
N CYS A 6 -29.27 -3.95 -7.10
CA CYS A 6 -28.15 -3.94 -8.04
C CYS A 6 -27.71 -2.51 -8.36
N TRP A 7 -26.41 -2.31 -8.60
CA TRP A 7 -25.87 -1.05 -9.10
C TRP A 7 -26.03 -0.95 -10.62
N MET A 8 -27.12 -0.31 -11.05
CA MET A 8 -27.53 -0.22 -12.46
C MET A 8 -26.72 0.82 -13.24
N SER A 9 -26.36 0.48 -14.48
CA SER A 9 -25.93 1.47 -15.47
C SER A 9 -27.12 2.01 -16.24
N HIS A 10 -27.18 3.33 -16.41
CA HIS A 10 -28.36 4.05 -16.91
C HIS A 10 -28.15 4.77 -18.24
N THR A 11 -26.98 4.64 -18.87
CA THR A 11 -26.67 5.40 -20.09
C THR A 11 -27.46 4.89 -21.29
N ASP A 12 -27.29 3.62 -21.63
CA ASP A 12 -27.99 2.96 -22.75
C ASP A 12 -28.83 1.81 -22.24
N SER A 13 -29.90 1.45 -22.96
CA SER A 13 -30.75 0.30 -22.63
C SER A 13 -31.10 -0.52 -23.87
N ILE A 14 -31.30 -1.82 -23.69
CA ILE A 14 -31.69 -2.73 -24.76
C ILE A 14 -33.21 -2.59 -25.00
N CYS A 15 -33.58 -1.96 -26.12
CA CYS A 15 -34.98 -1.80 -26.50
C CYS A 15 -35.57 -3.06 -27.16
N GLU A 16 -34.75 -3.83 -27.87
CA GLU A 16 -35.15 -5.06 -28.57
C GLU A 16 -34.15 -6.18 -28.27
N LEU A 17 -34.67 -7.36 -27.91
CA LEU A 17 -33.83 -8.52 -27.60
C LEU A 17 -33.15 -9.04 -28.88
N PRO A 18 -31.83 -9.28 -28.86
CA PRO A 18 -31.16 -9.93 -29.98
C PRO A 18 -31.73 -11.33 -30.24
N GLN A 19 -31.68 -11.79 -31.51
CA GLN A 19 -32.23 -13.09 -31.88
C GLN A 19 -31.62 -14.22 -31.02
N GLY A 20 -32.49 -15.03 -30.42
CA GLY A 20 -32.09 -16.17 -29.59
C GLY A 20 -31.76 -15.84 -28.13
N PHE A 21 -31.86 -14.57 -27.73
CA PHE A 21 -31.79 -14.16 -26.33
C PHE A 21 -33.17 -14.13 -25.69
N SER A 22 -33.21 -14.35 -24.38
CA SER A 22 -34.39 -14.17 -23.54
C SER A 22 -34.02 -13.25 -22.38
N ALA A 23 -34.91 -12.30 -22.06
CA ALA A 23 -34.76 -11.47 -20.87
C ALA A 23 -34.91 -12.35 -19.62
N THR A 24 -33.99 -12.20 -18.67
CA THR A 24 -33.95 -12.96 -17.42
C THR A 24 -34.08 -12.09 -16.17
N ALA A 25 -33.96 -10.77 -16.32
CA ALA A 25 -34.27 -9.80 -15.27
C ALA A 25 -34.77 -8.49 -15.88
N TYR A 26 -35.59 -7.75 -15.13
CA TYR A 26 -36.14 -6.46 -15.50
C TYR A 26 -36.24 -5.55 -14.28
N THR A 27 -36.35 -4.25 -14.51
CA THR A 27 -36.74 -3.25 -13.50
C THR A 27 -37.94 -2.46 -14.01
N GLY A 28 -38.52 -1.58 -13.17
CA GLY A 28 -39.60 -0.69 -13.61
C GLY A 28 -39.22 0.24 -14.77
N HIS A 29 -37.93 0.51 -14.98
CA HIS A 29 -37.42 1.44 -16.00
C HIS A 29 -36.49 0.78 -17.03
N CYS A 30 -36.13 -0.49 -16.86
CA CYS A 30 -35.26 -1.24 -17.78
C CYS A 30 -35.89 -2.62 -18.07
N PRO A 31 -36.50 -2.81 -19.26
CA PRO A 31 -37.19 -4.07 -19.58
C PRO A 31 -36.24 -5.26 -19.73
N VAL A 32 -34.97 -5.01 -20.04
CA VAL A 32 -33.93 -6.04 -20.18
C VAL A 32 -32.75 -5.65 -19.28
N ALA A 33 -32.88 -5.92 -17.98
CA ALA A 33 -31.80 -5.70 -17.02
C ALA A 33 -30.76 -6.84 -17.03
N ALA A 34 -31.17 -8.03 -17.46
CA ALA A 34 -30.28 -9.13 -17.79
C ALA A 34 -30.88 -9.99 -18.91
N MET A 35 -30.03 -10.64 -19.69
CA MET A 35 -30.44 -11.59 -20.73
C MET A 35 -29.47 -12.77 -20.84
N SER A 36 -29.96 -13.87 -21.38
CA SER A 36 -29.14 -15.04 -21.69
C SER A 36 -29.60 -15.75 -22.95
N ASN A 37 -28.77 -16.63 -23.49
CA ASN A 37 -29.14 -17.53 -24.58
C ASN A 37 -28.72 -18.99 -24.31
N GLY A 38 -29.14 -19.90 -25.18
CA GLY A 38 -28.78 -21.33 -25.12
C GLY A 38 -27.32 -21.67 -25.49
N LYS A 39 -26.45 -20.65 -25.64
CA LYS A 39 -25.03 -20.80 -26.02
C LYS A 39 -24.09 -20.29 -24.92
N ASN A 40 -24.54 -20.30 -23.67
CA ASN A 40 -23.79 -19.80 -22.52
C ASN A 40 -23.34 -18.33 -22.65
N LEU A 41 -24.08 -17.51 -23.41
CA LEU A 41 -23.90 -16.06 -23.41
C LEU A 41 -24.87 -15.44 -22.41
N TYR A 42 -24.32 -14.58 -21.57
CA TYR A 42 -25.04 -13.87 -20.52
C TYR A 42 -24.65 -12.40 -20.56
N ALA A 43 -25.61 -11.51 -20.32
CA ALA A 43 -25.37 -10.09 -20.22
C ALA A 43 -26.20 -9.50 -19.07
N VAL A 44 -25.63 -8.52 -18.40
CA VAL A 44 -26.25 -7.75 -17.31
C VAL A 44 -26.05 -6.27 -17.58
N GLN A 45 -27.06 -5.45 -17.27
CA GLN A 45 -27.04 -3.99 -17.40
C GLN A 45 -26.51 -3.30 -16.11
N PHE A 46 -26.24 -4.08 -15.07
CA PHE A 46 -25.71 -3.64 -13.78
C PHE A 46 -24.30 -4.20 -13.56
N HIS A 47 -23.63 -3.67 -12.55
CA HIS A 47 -22.26 -4.05 -12.18
C HIS A 47 -22.26 -5.13 -11.09
N PRO A 48 -22.05 -6.42 -11.40
CA PRO A 48 -21.99 -7.49 -10.40
C PRO A 48 -20.69 -7.49 -9.58
N GLU A 49 -19.69 -6.71 -9.97
CA GLU A 49 -18.38 -6.61 -9.32
C GLU A 49 -18.38 -5.67 -8.10
N VAL A 50 -19.35 -4.76 -7.99
CA VAL A 50 -19.41 -3.79 -6.88
C VAL A 50 -20.22 -4.31 -5.69
N THR A 51 -19.84 -3.89 -4.48
CA THR A 51 -20.48 -4.27 -3.20
C THR A 51 -21.93 -3.82 -3.09
N HIS A 52 -22.31 -2.76 -3.80
CA HIS A 52 -23.69 -2.26 -3.90
C HIS A 52 -24.66 -3.26 -4.57
N THR A 53 -24.15 -4.24 -5.32
CA THR A 53 -24.96 -5.33 -5.88
C THR A 53 -24.96 -6.50 -4.91
N GLU A 54 -26.07 -6.69 -4.19
CA GLU A 54 -26.18 -7.61 -3.03
C GLU A 54 -25.73 -9.05 -3.35
N TYR A 55 -26.08 -9.55 -4.54
CA TYR A 55 -25.72 -10.90 -5.00
C TYR A 55 -24.60 -10.91 -6.07
N GLY A 56 -23.87 -9.81 -6.23
CA GLY A 56 -22.86 -9.63 -7.28
C GLY A 56 -21.80 -10.74 -7.29
N LYS A 57 -21.18 -11.00 -6.13
CA LYS A 57 -20.22 -12.11 -5.93
C LYS A 57 -20.79 -13.47 -6.33
N LYS A 58 -22.07 -13.73 -6.02
CA LYS A 58 -22.74 -15.00 -6.36
C LYS A 58 -22.99 -15.12 -7.86
N ILE A 59 -23.34 -14.02 -8.53
CA ILE A 59 -23.51 -13.98 -9.99
C ILE A 59 -22.19 -14.31 -10.69
N LEU A 60 -21.10 -13.65 -10.29
CA LEU A 60 -19.77 -13.92 -10.83
C LEU A 60 -19.31 -15.35 -10.55
N ALA A 61 -19.52 -15.86 -9.34
CA ALA A 61 -19.20 -17.25 -8.99
C ALA A 61 -19.97 -18.26 -9.87
N ASN A 62 -21.27 -18.06 -10.10
CA ASN A 62 -22.04 -18.93 -10.99
C ASN A 62 -21.46 -18.93 -12.42
N PHE A 63 -21.09 -17.76 -12.93
CA PHE A 63 -20.51 -17.67 -14.27
C PHE A 63 -19.14 -18.36 -14.36
N ILE A 64 -18.25 -18.13 -13.40
CA ILE A 64 -16.89 -18.70 -13.40
C ILE A 64 -16.92 -20.22 -13.18
N PHE A 65 -17.66 -20.70 -12.18
CA PHE A 65 -17.61 -22.11 -11.79
C PHE A 65 -18.65 -22.97 -12.50
N ALA A 66 -19.91 -22.53 -12.58
CA ALA A 66 -20.99 -23.35 -13.13
C ALA A 66 -21.08 -23.24 -14.66
N VAL A 67 -20.84 -22.06 -15.24
CA VAL A 67 -20.91 -21.86 -16.70
C VAL A 67 -19.57 -22.14 -17.38
N CYS A 68 -18.48 -21.51 -16.92
CA CYS A 68 -17.15 -21.69 -17.54
C CYS A 68 -16.45 -22.99 -17.11
N GLY A 69 -16.89 -23.61 -16.01
CA GLY A 69 -16.30 -24.85 -15.51
C GLY A 69 -14.90 -24.67 -14.91
N CYS A 70 -14.53 -23.46 -14.48
CA CYS A 70 -13.27 -23.22 -13.79
C CYS A 70 -13.21 -24.02 -12.48
N LYS A 71 -12.03 -24.51 -12.10
CA LYS A 71 -11.88 -25.39 -10.92
C LYS A 71 -11.65 -24.64 -9.61
N GLY A 72 -11.18 -23.38 -9.69
CA GLY A 72 -10.75 -22.64 -8.52
C GLY A 72 -9.41 -23.13 -7.97
N ASP A 73 -8.50 -23.53 -8.86
CA ASP A 73 -7.15 -24.01 -8.56
C ASP A 73 -6.11 -22.88 -8.41
N TRP A 74 -6.57 -21.64 -8.32
CA TRP A 74 -5.74 -20.48 -8.02
C TRP A 74 -5.56 -20.35 -6.51
N ASP A 75 -4.52 -21.01 -5.98
CA ASP A 75 -4.15 -21.02 -4.57
C ASP A 75 -2.78 -20.35 -4.34
N MET A 76 -2.69 -19.51 -3.30
CA MET A 76 -1.50 -18.70 -3.04
C MET A 76 -0.33 -19.51 -2.48
N THR A 77 -0.60 -20.66 -1.84
CA THR A 77 0.43 -21.58 -1.37
C THR A 77 1.08 -22.29 -2.56
N ASP A 78 0.25 -22.77 -3.50
CA ASP A 78 0.72 -23.39 -4.73
C ASP A 78 1.46 -22.39 -5.62
N PHE A 79 0.94 -21.17 -5.75
CA PHE A 79 1.61 -20.07 -6.45
C PHE A 79 3.00 -19.80 -5.85
N ALA A 80 3.11 -19.69 -4.53
CA ALA A 80 4.37 -19.42 -3.85
C ALA A 80 5.39 -20.54 -4.13
N ARG A 81 4.98 -21.81 -4.01
CA ARG A 81 5.83 -22.97 -4.29
C ARG A 81 6.29 -23.01 -5.75
N ALA A 82 5.38 -22.85 -6.70
CA ALA A 82 5.68 -22.86 -8.12
C ALA A 82 6.62 -21.70 -8.50
N SER A 83 6.40 -20.51 -7.93
CA SER A 83 7.27 -19.35 -8.14
C SER A 83 8.67 -19.56 -7.61
N ILE A 84 8.82 -20.16 -6.42
CA ILE A 84 10.12 -20.52 -5.85
C ILE A 84 10.87 -21.49 -6.77
N GLU A 85 10.20 -22.53 -7.27
CA GLU A 85 10.81 -23.51 -8.19
C GLU A 85 11.24 -22.88 -9.52
N LYS A 86 10.38 -22.03 -10.09
CA LYS A 86 10.67 -21.25 -11.30
C LYS A 86 11.94 -20.42 -11.13
N TYR A 87 11.99 -19.56 -10.12
CA TYR A 87 13.13 -18.65 -9.92
C TYR A 87 14.40 -19.39 -9.49
N ARG A 88 14.28 -20.52 -8.78
CA ARG A 88 15.42 -21.39 -8.47
C ARG A 88 16.06 -21.95 -9.75
N ALA A 89 15.26 -22.32 -10.75
CA ALA A 89 15.76 -22.80 -12.03
C ALA A 89 16.35 -21.65 -12.88
N GLU A 90 15.63 -20.52 -12.99
CA GLU A 90 15.97 -19.39 -13.84
C GLU A 90 17.23 -18.62 -13.38
N LEU A 91 17.41 -18.52 -12.06
CA LEU A 91 18.49 -17.75 -11.42
C LEU A 91 19.57 -18.63 -10.79
N LYS A 92 19.63 -19.92 -11.14
CA LYS A 92 20.65 -20.83 -10.62
C LYS A 92 22.06 -20.30 -10.90
N GLY A 93 22.82 -20.01 -9.83
CA GLY A 93 24.19 -19.51 -9.92
C GLY A 93 24.30 -18.03 -10.33
N LYS A 94 23.20 -17.29 -10.36
CA LYS A 94 23.15 -15.85 -10.65
C LYS A 94 22.90 -15.08 -9.37
N LYS A 95 23.45 -13.86 -9.29
CA LYS A 95 23.25 -12.97 -8.14
C LYS A 95 22.10 -12.01 -8.39
N ALA A 96 21.29 -11.77 -7.37
CA ALA A 96 20.19 -10.83 -7.44
C ALA A 96 20.29 -9.75 -6.34
N LEU A 97 19.84 -8.55 -6.68
CA LEU A 97 19.75 -7.40 -5.79
C LEU A 97 18.28 -7.05 -5.59
N CYS A 98 17.83 -6.90 -4.36
CA CYS A 98 16.48 -6.45 -4.04
C CYS A 98 16.53 -5.11 -3.31
N ALA A 99 15.80 -4.12 -3.81
CA ALA A 99 15.51 -2.90 -3.05
C ALA A 99 14.40 -3.20 -2.05
N LEU A 100 14.74 -3.28 -0.77
CA LEU A 100 13.77 -3.51 0.30
C LEU A 100 13.30 -2.14 0.83
N SER A 101 12.01 -1.85 0.73
CA SER A 101 11.43 -0.60 1.25
C SER A 101 10.83 -0.77 2.66
N GLY A 102 10.63 -2.01 3.11
CA GLY A 102 9.88 -2.33 4.33
C GLY A 102 8.37 -2.41 4.12
N GLY A 103 7.87 -2.08 2.92
CA GLY A 103 6.50 -2.34 2.51
C GLY A 103 6.24 -3.82 2.24
N VAL A 104 4.96 -4.23 2.28
CA VAL A 104 4.52 -5.63 2.14
C VAL A 104 5.04 -6.25 0.84
N ASP A 105 4.91 -5.57 -0.30
CA ASP A 105 5.25 -6.17 -1.61
C ASP A 105 6.76 -6.45 -1.72
N SER A 106 7.59 -5.46 -1.36
CA SER A 106 9.06 -5.65 -1.35
C SER A 106 9.49 -6.74 -0.37
N SER A 107 8.78 -6.87 0.77
CA SER A 107 9.05 -7.87 1.79
C SER A 107 8.71 -9.29 1.31
N VAL A 108 7.52 -9.46 0.72
CA VAL A 108 7.06 -10.73 0.17
C VAL A 108 7.95 -11.15 -1.00
N ALA A 109 8.28 -10.23 -1.90
CA ALA A 109 9.20 -10.49 -3.00
C ALA A 109 10.59 -10.91 -2.48
N ALA A 110 11.14 -10.21 -1.49
CA ALA A 110 12.44 -10.52 -0.92
C ALA A 110 12.47 -11.92 -0.28
N VAL A 111 11.45 -12.28 0.52
CA VAL A 111 11.37 -13.60 1.16
C VAL A 111 11.15 -14.71 0.13
N LEU A 112 10.30 -14.50 -0.88
CA LEU A 112 10.07 -15.46 -1.96
C LEU A 112 11.38 -15.74 -2.71
N MET A 113 12.09 -14.68 -3.11
CA MET A 113 13.36 -14.80 -3.81
C MET A 113 14.44 -15.42 -2.91
N HIS A 114 14.47 -15.10 -1.62
CA HIS A 114 15.40 -15.72 -0.69
C HIS A 114 15.17 -17.23 -0.56
N LYS A 115 13.92 -17.71 -0.51
CA LYS A 115 13.63 -19.16 -0.54
C LYS A 115 13.98 -19.81 -1.89
N ALA A 116 14.05 -19.05 -2.97
CA ALA A 116 14.43 -19.52 -4.29
C ALA A 116 15.96 -19.66 -4.45
N ILE A 117 16.73 -18.61 -4.11
CA ILE A 117 18.17 -18.50 -4.40
C ILE A 117 19.08 -18.32 -3.17
N GLY A 118 18.52 -18.27 -1.96
CA GLY A 118 19.27 -18.22 -0.70
C GLY A 118 20.20 -17.01 -0.59
N SER A 119 21.50 -17.29 -0.36
CA SER A 119 22.56 -16.30 -0.16
C SER A 119 22.95 -15.52 -1.42
N ASP A 120 22.49 -15.95 -2.60
CA ASP A 120 22.71 -15.23 -3.86
C ASP A 120 21.81 -13.98 -3.99
N LEU A 121 20.80 -13.84 -3.11
CA LEU A 121 20.04 -12.61 -2.95
C LEU A 121 20.75 -11.67 -1.97
N THR A 122 21.00 -10.44 -2.39
CA THR A 122 21.39 -9.34 -1.48
C THR A 122 20.26 -8.31 -1.44
N CYS A 123 19.74 -8.01 -0.25
CA CYS A 123 18.74 -6.96 -0.06
C CYS A 123 19.42 -5.68 0.40
N VAL A 124 19.03 -4.53 -0.15
CA VAL A 124 19.47 -3.21 0.33
C VAL A 124 18.25 -2.49 0.89
N PHE A 125 18.35 -2.06 2.14
CA PHE A 125 17.34 -1.26 2.83
C PHE A 125 17.93 0.11 3.15
N VAL A 126 17.36 1.15 2.54
CA VAL A 126 17.78 2.53 2.76
C VAL A 126 16.89 3.16 3.83
N ASP A 127 17.44 3.34 5.01
CA ASP A 127 16.82 4.11 6.08
C ASP A 127 17.08 5.61 5.83
N HIS A 128 16.16 6.21 5.10
CA HIS A 128 16.20 7.63 4.74
C HIS A 128 15.79 8.55 5.91
N GLY A 129 15.56 8.02 7.12
CA GLY A 129 15.23 8.84 8.28
C GLY A 129 13.85 9.50 8.22
N LEU A 130 12.94 9.03 7.36
CA LEU A 130 11.54 9.50 7.29
C LEU A 130 10.57 8.35 7.59
N LEU A 131 11.05 7.28 8.21
CA LEU A 131 10.26 6.12 8.60
C LEU A 131 9.58 6.34 9.97
N ARG A 132 8.61 5.47 10.27
CA ARG A 132 7.95 5.39 11.59
C ARG A 132 8.98 5.06 12.68
N LYS A 133 8.57 5.29 13.94
CA LYS A 133 9.35 4.92 15.12
C LYS A 133 9.75 3.44 15.05
N ASP A 134 11.05 3.18 15.25
CA ASP A 134 11.68 1.85 15.30
C ASP A 134 11.48 0.97 14.04
N GLU A 135 11.06 1.56 12.91
CA GLU A 135 10.75 0.83 11.68
C GLU A 135 12.00 0.13 11.12
N GLY A 136 13.10 0.88 10.98
CA GLY A 136 14.35 0.36 10.42
C GLY A 136 14.91 -0.80 11.25
N ASP A 137 14.83 -0.69 12.58
CA ASP A 137 15.28 -1.73 13.51
C ASP A 137 14.39 -2.98 13.42
N THR A 138 13.08 -2.79 13.24
CA THR A 138 12.11 -3.89 13.09
C THR A 138 12.33 -4.63 11.77
N VAL A 139 12.57 -3.90 10.67
CA VAL A 139 12.93 -4.48 9.36
C VAL A 139 14.22 -5.29 9.50
N GLU A 140 15.28 -4.69 10.06
CA GLU A 140 16.55 -5.37 10.24
C GLU A 140 16.43 -6.64 11.09
N ARG A 141 15.74 -6.56 12.23
CA ARG A 141 15.49 -7.72 13.12
C ARG A 141 14.73 -8.83 12.41
N THR A 142 13.74 -8.48 11.60
CA THR A 142 12.93 -9.48 10.88
C THR A 142 13.76 -10.17 9.81
N PHE A 143 14.34 -9.43 8.87
CA PHE A 143 14.97 -10.04 7.70
C PHE A 143 16.32 -10.67 8.01
N ARG A 144 17.13 -10.05 8.88
CA ARG A 144 18.39 -10.70 9.32
C ARG A 144 18.16 -11.76 10.37
N GLY A 145 17.24 -11.54 11.31
CA GLY A 145 17.04 -12.45 12.44
C GLY A 145 16.16 -13.66 12.12
N LEU A 146 14.96 -13.44 11.59
CA LEU A 146 13.99 -14.53 11.35
C LEU A 146 14.28 -15.30 10.06
N PHE A 147 14.74 -14.59 9.01
CA PHE A 147 14.95 -15.18 7.69
C PHE A 147 16.41 -15.40 7.30
N ASP A 148 17.38 -15.01 8.13
CA ASP A 148 18.83 -15.10 7.85
C ASP A 148 19.22 -14.51 6.47
N MET A 149 18.56 -13.42 6.09
CA MET A 149 18.77 -12.79 4.79
C MET A 149 19.98 -11.87 4.82
N LYS A 150 20.74 -11.87 3.72
CA LYS A 150 21.82 -10.91 3.49
C LYS A 150 21.25 -9.52 3.22
N LEU A 151 21.01 -8.78 4.29
CA LEU A 151 20.50 -7.41 4.28
C LEU A 151 21.63 -6.40 4.49
N VAL A 152 21.75 -5.41 3.61
CA VAL A 152 22.59 -4.22 3.76
C VAL A 152 21.69 -3.07 4.18
N ARG A 153 21.75 -2.68 5.46
CA ARG A 153 21.08 -1.47 5.97
C ARG A 153 21.96 -0.25 5.74
N VAL A 154 21.38 0.80 5.18
CA VAL A 154 22.07 2.04 4.82
C VAL A 154 21.38 3.17 5.55
N ASN A 155 22.03 3.74 6.57
CA ASN A 155 21.47 4.85 7.33
C ASN A 155 21.84 6.16 6.64
N ALA A 156 20.88 6.77 5.95
CA ALA A 156 21.07 7.97 5.14
C ALA A 156 20.27 9.19 5.67
N ALA A 157 19.70 9.10 6.88
CA ALA A 157 18.84 10.14 7.46
C ALA A 157 19.40 11.58 7.30
N ASN A 158 20.66 11.81 7.65
CA ASN A 158 21.28 13.13 7.53
C ASN A 158 21.35 13.64 6.09
N GLU A 159 21.65 12.76 5.13
CA GLU A 159 21.72 13.11 3.69
C GLU A 159 20.36 13.61 3.19
N PHE A 160 19.28 12.91 3.56
CA PHE A 160 17.92 13.30 3.20
C PHE A 160 17.47 14.59 3.89
N LEU A 161 17.72 14.71 5.19
CA LEU A 161 17.36 15.91 5.95
C LEU A 161 18.08 17.15 5.43
N ASP A 162 19.36 17.04 5.08
CA ASP A 162 20.12 18.15 4.51
C ASP A 162 19.55 18.64 3.18
N LYS A 163 19.02 17.72 2.34
CA LYS A 163 18.36 18.06 1.08
C LYS A 163 16.97 18.66 1.26
N LEU A 164 16.29 18.33 2.35
CA LEU A 164 14.93 18.81 2.65
C LEU A 164 14.90 20.15 3.39
N LYS A 165 16.06 20.68 3.83
CA LYS A 165 16.15 22.00 4.50
C LYS A 165 15.52 23.10 3.67
N GLY A 166 14.61 23.84 4.29
CA GLY A 166 13.87 24.95 3.68
C GLY A 166 12.85 24.55 2.61
N VAL A 167 12.62 23.24 2.38
CA VAL A 167 11.65 22.77 1.39
C VAL A 167 10.29 22.59 2.05
N THR A 168 9.31 23.37 1.60
CA THR A 168 7.93 23.31 2.10
C THR A 168 6.94 22.74 1.08
N GLU A 169 7.25 22.83 -0.22
CA GLU A 169 6.35 22.44 -1.29
C GLU A 169 6.30 20.89 -1.44
N PRO A 170 5.13 20.26 -1.33
CA PRO A 170 4.96 18.79 -1.32
C PRO A 170 5.58 18.07 -2.51
N GLU A 171 5.33 18.53 -3.74
CA GLU A 171 5.83 17.86 -4.95
C GLU A 171 7.35 17.91 -5.03
N ARG A 172 7.94 19.03 -4.60
CA ARG A 172 9.39 19.18 -4.47
C ARG A 172 9.96 18.26 -3.40
N LYS A 173 9.28 18.08 -2.25
CA LYS A 173 9.70 17.08 -1.24
C LYS A 173 9.72 15.68 -1.84
N ARG A 174 8.66 15.28 -2.55
CA ARG A 174 8.54 13.98 -3.22
C ARG A 174 9.69 13.74 -4.21
N LYS A 175 9.97 14.71 -5.08
CA LYS A 175 11.08 14.63 -6.06
C LYS A 175 12.44 14.50 -5.40
N ILE A 176 12.73 15.34 -4.41
CA ILE A 176 14.02 15.30 -3.68
C ILE A 176 14.23 13.94 -3.02
N ILE A 177 13.21 13.41 -2.35
CA ILE A 177 13.30 12.11 -1.66
C ILE A 177 13.48 10.98 -2.68
N GLY A 178 12.72 10.98 -3.78
CA GLY A 178 12.86 9.97 -4.82
C GLY A 178 14.25 9.97 -5.47
N GLU A 179 14.75 11.15 -5.86
CA GLU A 179 16.08 11.30 -6.45
C GLU A 179 17.20 10.86 -5.50
N GLU A 180 17.15 11.31 -4.23
CA GLU A 180 18.19 10.98 -3.26
C GLU A 180 18.17 9.49 -2.91
N PHE A 181 16.99 8.87 -2.85
CA PHE A 181 16.86 7.42 -2.66
C PHE A 181 17.55 6.63 -3.77
N ILE A 182 17.34 7.01 -5.03
CA ILE A 182 17.99 6.36 -6.16
C ILE A 182 19.52 6.52 -6.06
N ARG A 183 20.02 7.72 -5.76
CA ARG A 183 21.46 7.98 -5.61
C ARG A 183 22.10 7.15 -4.50
N VAL A 184 21.46 7.07 -3.33
CA VAL A 184 21.94 6.26 -2.21
C VAL A 184 21.90 4.79 -2.58
N PHE A 185 20.81 4.32 -3.18
CA PHE A 185 20.69 2.93 -3.61
C PHE A 185 21.77 2.54 -4.62
N GLU A 186 22.02 3.37 -5.64
CA GLU A 186 23.08 3.16 -6.64
C GLU A 186 24.47 3.09 -6.00
N ARG A 187 24.77 4.01 -5.08
CA ARG A 187 26.06 4.05 -4.38
C ARG A 187 26.32 2.72 -3.67
N GLU A 188 25.30 2.14 -3.05
CA GLU A 188 25.42 0.88 -2.32
C GLU A 188 25.39 -0.32 -3.25
N ALA A 189 24.61 -0.29 -4.33
CA ALA A 189 24.63 -1.29 -5.39
C ALA A 189 26.04 -1.45 -6.00
N ARG A 190 26.75 -0.35 -6.26
CA ARG A 190 28.14 -0.38 -6.77
C ARG A 190 29.12 -1.07 -5.83
N LYS A 191 28.91 -0.99 -4.51
CA LYS A 191 29.77 -1.67 -3.51
C LYS A 191 29.55 -3.18 -3.47
N ILE A 192 28.34 -3.64 -3.82
CA ILE A 192 27.99 -5.08 -3.86
C ILE A 192 28.69 -5.77 -5.05
N GLY A 193 29.06 -5.01 -6.07
CA GLY A 193 29.76 -5.50 -7.26
C GLY A 193 28.79 -5.97 -8.34
N LYS A 194 29.23 -6.91 -9.18
CA LYS A 194 28.41 -7.43 -10.28
C LYS A 194 27.19 -8.21 -9.74
N VAL A 195 26.01 -7.77 -10.14
CA VAL A 195 24.73 -8.41 -9.90
C VAL A 195 24.07 -8.67 -11.26
N ASP A 196 23.47 -9.84 -11.43
CA ASP A 196 22.85 -10.23 -12.70
C ASP A 196 21.38 -9.78 -12.79
N TYR A 197 20.64 -9.73 -11.68
CA TYR A 197 19.21 -9.40 -11.67
C TYR A 197 18.83 -8.36 -10.63
N LEU A 198 17.87 -7.50 -10.97
CA LEU A 198 17.15 -6.65 -10.02
C LEU A 198 15.81 -7.29 -9.66
N VAL A 199 15.53 -7.47 -8.38
CA VAL A 199 14.24 -7.96 -7.87
C VAL A 199 13.36 -6.76 -7.53
N GLN A 200 12.12 -6.79 -8.03
CA GLN A 200 11.11 -5.77 -7.74
C GLN A 200 9.82 -6.42 -7.23
N GLY A 201 9.16 -5.74 -6.30
CA GLY A 201 7.86 -6.14 -5.76
C GLY A 201 6.68 -5.67 -6.60
N THR A 202 6.86 -5.47 -7.91
CA THR A 202 5.80 -5.00 -8.81
C THR A 202 4.58 -5.93 -8.76
N ILE A 203 3.38 -5.36 -8.62
CA ILE A 203 2.12 -6.11 -8.56
C ILE A 203 1.23 -5.86 -9.78
N TYR A 204 0.16 -6.65 -9.93
CA TYR A 204 -0.69 -6.60 -11.12
C TYR A 204 -1.32 -5.22 -11.40
N PRO A 205 -1.82 -4.47 -10.39
CA PRO A 205 -2.26 -3.09 -10.61
C PRO A 205 -1.21 -2.19 -11.28
N ASP A 206 0.07 -2.30 -10.90
CA ASP A 206 1.14 -1.51 -11.50
C ASP A 206 1.35 -1.86 -12.99
N VAL A 207 1.23 -3.14 -13.33
CA VAL A 207 1.36 -3.62 -14.71
C VAL A 207 0.22 -3.09 -15.56
N VAL A 208 -1.02 -3.16 -15.07
CA VAL A 208 -2.20 -2.66 -15.80
C VAL A 208 -2.12 -1.16 -16.03
N GLU A 209 -1.74 -0.39 -15.01
CA GLU A 209 -1.56 1.07 -15.14
C GLU A 209 -0.44 1.43 -16.13
N SER A 210 0.63 0.64 -16.20
CA SER A 210 1.72 0.87 -17.17
C SER A 210 1.37 0.49 -18.61
N GLY A 211 0.41 -0.42 -18.81
CA GLY A 211 0.01 -0.94 -20.12
C GLY A 211 -1.11 -0.15 -20.80
N ALA A 212 -1.89 0.63 -20.05
CA ALA A 212 -2.89 1.55 -20.57
C ALA A 212 -2.21 2.86 -20.99
N GLY A 213 -2.10 3.11 -22.30
CA GLY A 213 -1.31 4.18 -22.90
C GLY A 213 -1.48 5.57 -22.26
N ASP A 214 -0.39 6.35 -22.35
CA ASP A 214 -0.17 7.74 -21.90
C ASP A 214 0.35 7.97 -20.47
N ALA A 215 0.86 6.93 -19.80
CA ALA A 215 1.52 7.04 -18.48
C ALA A 215 3.03 7.38 -18.54
N GLY A 216 3.51 8.05 -19.59
CA GLY A 216 4.93 8.40 -19.77
C GLY A 216 5.49 9.43 -18.77
N THR A 217 4.63 10.08 -17.98
CA THR A 217 5.00 11.15 -17.04
C THR A 217 4.54 10.91 -15.61
N ILE A 218 3.72 9.89 -15.36
CA ILE A 218 3.09 9.63 -14.05
C ILE A 218 3.44 8.21 -13.59
N LYS A 219 4.72 7.96 -13.33
CA LYS A 219 5.26 6.93 -12.39
C LYS A 219 6.77 6.70 -12.58
N SER A 220 7.53 7.75 -12.88
CA SER A 220 9.00 7.72 -12.83
C SER A 220 9.58 7.49 -11.42
N HIS A 221 8.74 7.38 -10.38
CA HIS A 221 9.19 7.45 -8.98
C HIS A 221 8.76 6.29 -8.06
N HIS A 222 8.07 5.25 -8.56
CA HIS A 222 7.60 4.17 -7.67
C HIS A 222 8.14 2.75 -7.95
N ASN A 223 8.61 2.45 -9.17
CA ASN A 223 9.14 1.12 -9.49
C ASN A 223 10.63 1.14 -9.86
N VAL A 224 11.54 1.65 -9.00
CA VAL A 224 13.01 1.66 -9.25
C VAL A 224 13.40 1.89 -10.73
N GLY A 225 12.59 2.66 -11.46
CA GLY A 225 12.53 2.67 -12.92
C GLY A 225 13.35 3.81 -13.51
N GLY A 226 14.02 4.55 -12.62
CA GLY A 226 15.00 5.55 -12.91
C GLY A 226 16.40 5.11 -12.50
N LEU A 227 16.70 3.80 -12.45
CA LEU A 227 18.09 3.35 -12.39
C LEU A 227 18.78 3.84 -13.67
N PRO A 228 19.73 4.78 -13.58
CA PRO A 228 20.50 5.20 -14.75
C PRO A 228 21.35 4.02 -15.25
N ASP A 229 21.85 4.13 -16.49
CA ASP A 229 22.65 3.15 -17.25
C ASP A 229 23.93 2.61 -16.55
N VAL A 230 24.13 2.92 -15.27
CA VAL A 230 25.34 2.66 -14.50
C VAL A 230 25.32 1.29 -13.79
N VAL A 231 24.20 0.58 -13.79
CA VAL A 231 24.11 -0.80 -13.28
C VAL A 231 23.54 -1.71 -14.38
N ASP A 232 24.44 -2.34 -15.14
CA ASP A 232 24.10 -3.33 -16.16
C ASP A 232 23.53 -4.60 -15.50
N PHE A 233 22.21 -4.61 -15.27
CA PHE A 233 21.49 -5.83 -14.93
C PHE A 233 21.23 -6.64 -16.20
N SER A 234 21.40 -7.96 -16.13
CA SER A 234 21.01 -8.88 -17.20
C SER A 234 19.50 -9.05 -17.32
N GLY A 235 18.73 -8.71 -16.28
CA GLY A 235 17.27 -8.74 -16.29
C GLY A 235 16.63 -8.23 -15.01
N ILE A 236 15.30 -8.12 -15.05
CA ILE A 236 14.45 -7.76 -13.89
C ILE A 236 13.63 -8.99 -13.51
N ALA A 237 13.53 -9.29 -12.22
CA ALA A 237 12.70 -10.35 -11.66
C ALA A 237 11.53 -9.74 -10.87
N GLU A 238 10.32 -9.96 -11.35
CA GLU A 238 9.07 -9.44 -10.75
C GLU A 238 8.18 -10.61 -10.31
N PRO A 239 8.45 -11.24 -9.16
CA PRO A 239 7.73 -12.44 -8.72
C PRO A 239 6.24 -12.22 -8.44
N LEU A 240 5.80 -10.98 -8.19
CA LEU A 240 4.44 -10.66 -7.76
C LEU A 240 3.58 -10.01 -8.84
N ARG A 241 4.09 -9.89 -10.08
CA ARG A 241 3.50 -9.09 -11.16
C ARG A 241 2.09 -9.48 -11.61
N TYR A 242 1.60 -10.66 -11.20
CA TYR A 242 0.27 -11.19 -11.53
C TYR A 242 -0.66 -11.26 -10.32
N LEU A 243 -0.25 -10.69 -9.19
CA LEU A 243 -1.01 -10.72 -7.95
C LEU A 243 -1.63 -9.37 -7.63
N PHE A 244 -2.82 -9.39 -7.04
CA PHE A 244 -3.41 -8.27 -6.32
C PHE A 244 -2.86 -8.18 -4.89
N LYS A 245 -3.18 -7.09 -4.19
CA LYS A 245 -2.59 -6.76 -2.89
C LYS A 245 -2.96 -7.76 -1.79
N ASP A 246 -4.21 -8.21 -1.79
CA ASP A 246 -4.74 -9.26 -0.91
C ASP A 246 -4.06 -10.61 -1.16
N GLU A 247 -3.82 -10.96 -2.43
CA GLU A 247 -3.08 -12.14 -2.84
C GLU A 247 -1.61 -12.08 -2.40
N VAL A 248 -0.95 -10.94 -2.55
CA VAL A 248 0.42 -10.72 -2.04
C VAL A 248 0.47 -10.95 -0.52
N ARG A 249 -0.54 -10.47 0.22
CA ARG A 249 -0.62 -10.73 1.66
C ARG A 249 -0.77 -12.22 1.96
N ALA A 250 -1.64 -12.92 1.24
CA ALA A 250 -1.82 -14.36 1.38
C ALA A 250 -0.54 -15.15 1.05
N VAL A 251 0.20 -14.76 0.00
CA VAL A 251 1.53 -15.31 -0.30
C VAL A 251 2.50 -15.05 0.85
N GLY A 252 2.50 -13.84 1.43
CA GLY A 252 3.33 -13.51 2.59
C GLY A 252 3.12 -14.46 3.77
N ARG A 253 1.85 -14.76 4.09
CA ARG A 253 1.51 -15.74 5.14
C ARG A 253 1.97 -17.15 4.78
N ALA A 254 1.75 -17.59 3.54
CA ALA A 254 2.20 -18.89 3.06
C ALA A 254 3.74 -19.05 3.13
N LEU A 255 4.49 -17.95 3.00
CA LEU A 255 5.95 -17.94 3.14
C LEU A 255 6.44 -17.92 4.59
N GLY A 256 5.54 -17.76 5.57
CA GLY A 256 5.83 -17.68 7.00
C GLY A 256 6.21 -16.28 7.48
N ILE A 257 5.82 -15.23 6.76
CA ILE A 257 6.00 -13.84 7.21
C ILE A 257 4.98 -13.56 8.33
N PRO A 258 5.40 -12.98 9.47
CA PRO A 258 4.48 -12.63 10.56
C PRO A 258 3.33 -11.73 10.08
N ASP A 259 2.12 -11.96 10.61
CA ASP A 259 0.93 -11.18 10.29
C ASP A 259 1.14 -9.68 10.56
N GLU A 260 1.90 -9.33 11.61
CA GLU A 260 2.28 -7.94 11.93
C GLU A 260 3.03 -7.20 10.80
N LEU A 261 3.66 -7.93 9.87
CA LEU A 261 4.31 -7.36 8.69
C LEU A 261 3.43 -7.41 7.46
N VAL A 262 2.66 -8.50 7.30
CA VAL A 262 1.75 -8.71 6.16
C VAL A 262 0.57 -7.75 6.19
N ASP A 263 -0.01 -7.54 7.37
CA ASP A 263 -1.17 -6.69 7.60
C ASP A 263 -0.79 -5.24 7.90
N ARG A 264 0.47 -4.87 7.65
CA ARG A 264 0.88 -3.47 7.74
C ARG A 264 0.06 -2.62 6.79
N GLN A 265 -0.37 -1.50 7.32
CA GLN A 265 -0.92 -0.42 6.52
C GLN A 265 0.09 0.03 5.46
N PRO A 266 -0.39 0.46 4.29
CA PRO A 266 0.44 1.16 3.32
C PRO A 266 1.21 2.31 3.98
N PHE A 267 2.49 2.43 3.64
CA PHE A 267 3.33 3.54 4.07
C PHE A 267 3.90 4.22 2.83
N PRO A 268 3.73 5.54 2.67
CA PRO A 268 4.16 6.25 1.47
C PRO A 268 5.68 6.22 1.33
N GLY A 269 6.19 6.18 0.09
CA GLY A 269 7.63 6.20 -0.19
C GLY A 269 8.37 7.41 0.44
N PRO A 270 7.83 8.65 0.32
CA PRO A 270 8.33 9.82 1.04
C PRO A 270 8.23 9.73 2.58
N GLY A 271 7.53 8.72 3.10
CA GLY A 271 7.31 8.48 4.52
C GLY A 271 6.66 9.65 5.25
N LEU A 272 7.20 9.97 6.41
CA LEU A 272 6.71 11.04 7.27
C LEU A 272 6.86 12.45 6.66
N ALA A 273 7.63 12.63 5.58
CA ALA A 273 7.83 13.95 4.99
C ALA A 273 6.56 14.56 4.38
N ILE A 274 5.61 13.73 3.94
CA ILE A 274 4.27 14.18 3.47
C ILE A 274 3.21 14.16 4.58
N ARG A 275 3.61 13.81 5.80
CA ARG A 275 2.78 13.87 7.01
C ARG A 275 3.23 15.00 7.95
N ILE A 276 4.20 15.79 7.51
CA ILE A 276 4.63 17.03 8.16
C ILE A 276 4.34 18.15 7.17
N VAL A 277 3.37 18.98 7.52
CA VAL A 277 3.02 20.14 6.71
C VAL A 277 4.17 21.15 6.76
N GLY A 278 4.61 21.57 5.57
CA GLY A 278 5.72 22.50 5.42
C GLY A 278 7.10 21.83 5.55
N GLU A 279 8.05 22.52 6.18
CA GLU A 279 9.44 22.07 6.28
C GLU A 279 9.60 20.86 7.20
N VAL A 280 10.40 19.89 6.76
CA VAL A 280 10.75 18.66 7.49
C VAL A 280 12.10 18.82 8.19
N ASN A 281 12.16 18.55 9.48
CA ASN A 281 13.40 18.53 10.27
C ASN A 281 13.34 17.46 11.38
N GLU A 282 14.47 17.20 12.04
CA GLU A 282 14.57 16.13 13.05
C GLU A 282 13.65 16.37 14.26
N GLU A 283 13.44 17.62 14.67
CA GLU A 283 12.52 17.95 15.77
C GLU A 283 11.08 17.55 15.42
N LYS A 284 10.59 17.99 14.26
CA LYS A 284 9.24 17.66 13.77
C LYS A 284 9.08 16.16 13.53
N LEU A 285 10.10 15.48 13.02
CA LEU A 285 10.08 14.03 12.83
C LEU A 285 10.02 13.28 14.15
N SER A 286 10.80 13.69 15.16
CA SER A 286 10.76 13.09 16.50
C SER A 286 9.37 13.26 17.12
N ILE A 287 8.79 14.46 17.06
CA ILE A 287 7.42 14.74 17.55
C ILE A 287 6.41 13.83 16.84
N LEU A 288 6.44 13.78 15.51
CA LEU A 288 5.46 13.02 14.73
C LEU A 288 5.60 11.50 14.96
N ARG A 289 6.82 10.97 15.06
CA ARG A 289 7.06 9.54 15.32
C ARG A 289 6.43 9.08 16.63
N GLU A 290 6.60 9.87 17.70
CA GLU A 290 6.03 9.55 19.01
C GLU A 290 4.49 9.63 18.97
N ALA A 291 3.94 10.70 18.38
CA ALA A 291 2.50 10.89 18.31
C ALA A 291 1.80 9.82 17.43
N ASP A 292 2.39 9.48 16.29
CA ASP A 292 1.91 8.42 15.41
C ASP A 292 1.98 7.05 16.09
N ALA A 293 3.05 6.77 16.84
CA ALA A 293 3.16 5.52 17.60
C ALA A 293 2.05 5.39 18.65
N ILE A 294 1.77 6.43 19.43
CA ILE A 294 0.68 6.44 20.42
C ILE A 294 -0.67 6.21 19.74
N PHE A 295 -0.95 6.91 18.64
CA PHE A 295 -2.23 6.74 17.96
C PHE A 295 -2.40 5.31 17.44
N ARG A 296 -1.35 4.74 16.83
CA ARG A 296 -1.39 3.35 16.35
C ARG A 296 -1.54 2.33 17.48
N GLU A 297 -0.89 2.56 18.61
CA GLU A 297 -1.01 1.73 19.81
C GLU A 297 -2.44 1.72 20.34
N GLU A 298 -3.08 2.90 20.44
CA GLU A 298 -4.47 3.02 20.89
C GLU A 298 -5.45 2.30 19.96
N ILE A 299 -5.30 2.44 18.64
CA ILE A 299 -6.14 1.72 17.66
C ILE A 299 -5.98 0.21 17.82
N THR A 300 -4.73 -0.27 17.88
CA THR A 300 -4.43 -1.70 17.99
C THR A 300 -4.97 -2.28 19.30
N SER A 301 -4.82 -1.55 20.41
CA SER A 301 -5.26 -1.98 21.74
C SER A 301 -6.77 -1.94 21.92
N ALA A 302 -7.49 -1.19 21.08
CA ALA A 302 -8.95 -1.07 21.17
C ALA A 302 -9.69 -2.33 20.73
N GLY A 303 -9.04 -3.24 19.99
CA GLY A 303 -9.67 -4.49 19.52
C GLY A 303 -10.93 -4.24 18.71
N LEU A 304 -10.90 -3.23 17.82
CA LEU A 304 -12.04 -2.91 16.96
C LEU A 304 -12.40 -4.14 16.11
N ALA A 305 -13.70 -4.35 15.87
CA ALA A 305 -14.18 -5.44 15.03
C ALA A 305 -13.55 -5.38 13.62
N GLU A 306 -13.39 -4.17 13.11
CA GLU A 306 -12.64 -3.86 11.90
C GLU A 306 -11.77 -2.63 12.16
N ASN A 307 -10.48 -2.75 11.87
CA ASN A 307 -9.55 -1.63 11.95
C ASN A 307 -9.67 -0.76 10.69
N PRO A 308 -9.34 0.54 10.76
CA PRO A 308 -9.22 1.37 9.58
C PRO A 308 -8.14 0.79 8.62
N ASP A 309 -8.38 0.88 7.31
CA ASP A 309 -7.41 0.43 6.29
C ASP A 309 -6.12 1.24 6.34
N GLN A 310 -6.22 2.52 6.67
CA GLN A 310 -5.09 3.39 6.91
C GLN A 310 -5.39 4.40 8.02
N TYR A 311 -4.47 4.55 8.98
CA TYR A 311 -4.56 5.45 10.12
C TYR A 311 -3.17 5.93 10.57
N PHE A 312 -3.01 7.24 10.71
CA PHE A 312 -1.75 7.89 11.02
C PHE A 312 -1.95 9.29 11.62
N ALA A 313 -0.87 9.84 12.16
CA ALA A 313 -0.83 11.24 12.56
C ALA A 313 -0.22 12.14 11.47
N VAL A 314 -0.64 13.41 11.45
CA VAL A 314 -0.11 14.49 10.61
C VAL A 314 0.26 15.67 11.51
N LEU A 315 1.50 16.15 11.41
CA LEU A 315 1.95 17.34 12.13
C LEU A 315 1.70 18.58 11.28
N THR A 316 0.82 19.46 11.75
CA THR A 316 0.52 20.72 11.05
C THR A 316 1.57 21.79 11.39
N ASP A 317 1.67 22.84 10.57
CA ASP A 317 2.49 24.01 10.89
C ASP A 317 1.76 25.03 11.78
N CYS A 318 0.51 24.73 12.18
CA CYS A 318 -0.28 25.58 13.05
C CYS A 318 0.14 25.39 14.52
N ARG A 319 0.49 26.49 15.18
CA ARG A 319 0.78 26.50 16.61
C ARG A 319 -0.38 27.06 17.44
N THR A 320 -0.70 26.36 18.52
CA THR A 320 -1.81 26.67 19.42
C THR A 320 -1.36 26.77 20.87
N VAL A 321 -2.12 27.54 21.64
CA VAL A 321 -1.94 27.66 23.08
C VAL A 321 -2.43 26.40 23.79
N GLY A 322 -1.71 25.99 24.81
CA GLY A 322 -2.11 24.92 25.72
C GLY A 322 -1.81 25.30 27.17
N VAL A 323 -2.27 24.47 28.10
CA VAL A 323 -1.98 24.58 29.52
C VAL A 323 -1.46 23.23 29.99
N LYS A 324 -0.26 23.19 30.56
CA LYS A 324 0.33 21.96 31.10
C LYS A 324 0.79 22.23 32.53
N GLY A 325 0.09 21.64 33.51
CA GLY A 325 0.16 22.11 34.90
C GLY A 325 -0.36 23.55 35.00
N ASP A 326 0.39 24.43 35.64
CA ASP A 326 0.02 25.85 35.79
C ASP A 326 0.67 26.78 34.74
N ALA A 327 1.44 26.22 33.79
CA ALA A 327 2.17 26.99 32.79
C ALA A 327 1.48 27.00 31.43
N ARG A 328 1.46 28.17 30.78
CA ARG A 328 1.03 28.32 29.38
C ARG A 328 2.08 27.71 28.46
N THR A 329 1.65 26.85 27.56
CA THR A 329 2.49 26.24 26.53
C THR A 329 2.07 26.71 25.14
N TYR A 330 3.01 26.64 24.20
CA TYR A 330 2.75 26.89 22.79
C TYR A 330 3.37 25.76 21.99
N GLY A 331 2.52 25.00 21.31
CA GLY A 331 2.89 23.77 20.60
C GLY A 331 2.12 23.63 19.30
N TYR A 332 2.46 22.61 18.52
CA TYR A 332 1.80 22.29 17.26
C TYR A 332 0.40 21.70 17.48
N THR A 333 -0.47 21.93 16.50
CA THR A 333 -1.68 21.13 16.30
C THR A 333 -1.33 19.87 15.51
N LEU A 334 -1.75 18.72 16.02
CA LEU A 334 -1.63 17.43 15.36
C LEU A 334 -3.00 17.00 14.83
N ALA A 335 -3.06 16.49 13.60
CA ALA A 335 -4.26 15.86 13.07
C ALA A 335 -4.11 14.34 13.10
N LEU A 336 -5.17 13.66 13.54
CA LEU A 336 -5.32 12.22 13.42
C LEU A 336 -6.16 11.94 12.18
N ARG A 337 -5.67 11.04 11.33
CA ARG A 337 -6.35 10.62 10.10
C ARG A 337 -6.60 9.12 10.18
N ALA A 338 -7.83 8.69 9.90
CA ALA A 338 -8.13 7.28 9.66
C ALA A 338 -9.20 7.15 8.58
N VAL A 339 -9.00 6.20 7.66
CA VAL A 339 -9.88 5.98 6.52
C VAL A 339 -10.16 4.48 6.33
N SER A 340 -11.34 4.21 5.79
CA SER A 340 -11.77 2.89 5.33
C SER A 340 -12.05 2.94 3.82
N THR A 341 -11.61 1.94 3.08
CA THR A 341 -11.66 1.95 1.62
C THR A 341 -11.60 0.54 1.01
N ASP A 342 -12.39 0.32 -0.03
CA ASP A 342 -12.37 -0.92 -0.80
C ASP A 342 -11.29 -0.92 -1.90
N ASP A 343 -10.94 0.25 -2.45
CA ASP A 343 -10.09 0.37 -3.66
C ASP A 343 -9.09 1.53 -3.65
N PHE A 344 -9.00 2.29 -2.55
CA PHE A 344 -8.27 3.55 -2.38
C PHE A 344 -8.60 4.66 -3.41
N MET A 345 -9.51 4.43 -4.36
CA MET A 345 -10.01 5.43 -5.32
C MET A 345 -11.05 6.32 -4.65
N THR A 346 -11.89 5.71 -3.81
CA THR A 346 -12.75 6.41 -2.85
C THR A 346 -12.43 5.94 -1.44
N ALA A 347 -12.47 6.84 -0.45
CA ALA A 347 -12.20 6.48 0.93
C ALA A 347 -13.08 7.29 1.87
N ASP A 348 -13.75 6.63 2.80
CA ASP A 348 -14.52 7.31 3.83
C ASP A 348 -13.67 7.46 5.09
N TRP A 349 -13.85 8.55 5.85
CA TRP A 349 -13.16 8.69 7.13
C TRP A 349 -13.75 7.70 8.14
N THR A 350 -12.93 7.03 8.94
CA THR A 350 -13.44 5.97 9.81
C THR A 350 -14.14 6.57 11.03
N ARG A 351 -15.34 6.09 11.39
CA ARG A 351 -16.04 6.54 12.61
C ARG A 351 -15.46 5.84 13.85
N ILE A 352 -14.23 6.21 14.21
CA ILE A 352 -13.58 5.71 15.41
C ILE A 352 -14.40 6.15 16.65
N PRO A 353 -14.61 5.26 17.66
CA PRO A 353 -15.31 5.65 18.89
C PRO A 353 -14.71 6.90 19.52
N TYR A 354 -15.57 7.85 19.92
CA TYR A 354 -15.11 9.13 20.50
C TYR A 354 -14.19 8.95 21.70
N GLU A 355 -14.45 7.95 22.54
CA GLU A 355 -13.60 7.61 23.69
C GLU A 355 -12.18 7.21 23.27
N LEU A 356 -12.02 6.52 22.14
CA LEU A 356 -10.70 6.14 21.63
C LEU A 356 -9.94 7.36 21.11
N ILE A 357 -10.62 8.26 20.39
CA ILE A 357 -10.04 9.54 19.95
C ILE A 357 -9.62 10.38 21.16
N ALA A 358 -10.46 10.45 22.20
CA ALA A 358 -10.18 11.20 23.42
C ALA A 358 -8.97 10.64 24.18
N ARG A 359 -8.85 9.31 24.31
CA ARG A 359 -7.67 8.68 24.91
C ARG A 359 -6.40 8.97 24.14
N ALA A 360 -6.41 8.79 22.82
CA ALA A 360 -5.26 9.12 21.97
C ALA A 360 -4.87 10.59 22.11
N SER A 361 -5.84 11.52 22.06
CA SER A 361 -5.62 12.94 22.28
C SER A 361 -4.96 13.25 23.63
N ASN A 362 -5.48 12.66 24.71
CA ASN A 362 -4.96 12.86 26.06
C ASN A 362 -3.53 12.34 26.19
N ARG A 363 -3.25 11.12 25.70
CA ARG A 363 -1.90 10.56 25.71
C ARG A 363 -0.92 11.41 24.90
N ILE A 364 -1.28 11.76 23.67
CA ILE A 364 -0.43 12.57 22.79
C ILE A 364 -0.07 13.91 23.43
N THR A 365 -1.05 14.66 23.95
CA THR A 365 -0.80 15.98 24.56
C THR A 365 -0.01 15.91 25.88
N ASN A 366 -0.15 14.81 26.63
CA ASN A 366 0.55 14.62 27.90
C ASN A 366 1.97 14.07 27.72
N GLU A 367 2.15 13.10 26.83
CA GLU A 367 3.41 12.35 26.65
C GLU A 367 4.34 13.02 25.64
N VAL A 368 3.80 13.61 24.55
CA VAL A 368 4.60 14.18 23.47
C VAL A 368 4.85 15.67 23.70
N ARG A 369 6.13 16.05 23.93
CA ARG A 369 6.52 17.45 24.02
C ARG A 369 6.37 18.14 22.67
N GLY A 370 5.83 19.35 22.67
CA GLY A 370 5.67 20.15 21.44
C GLY A 370 4.29 20.06 20.79
N ILE A 371 3.38 19.22 21.29
CA ILE A 371 1.97 19.19 20.84
C ILE A 371 1.08 19.85 21.90
N SER A 372 0.19 20.74 21.47
CA SER A 372 -0.77 21.41 22.36
C SER A 372 -2.22 21.15 22.02
N ARG A 373 -2.51 20.59 20.84
CA ARG A 373 -3.86 20.29 20.38
C ARG A 373 -3.86 19.11 19.44
N VAL A 374 -4.90 18.29 19.54
CA VAL A 374 -5.17 17.18 18.63
C VAL A 374 -6.53 17.41 17.98
N VAL A 375 -6.62 17.16 16.68
CA VAL A 375 -7.87 17.18 15.89
C VAL A 375 -8.03 15.85 15.15
N TYR A 376 -9.26 15.55 14.71
CA TYR A 376 -9.55 14.37 13.89
C TYR A 376 -10.09 14.80 12.53
N ASP A 377 -9.52 14.25 11.45
CA ASP A 377 -9.92 14.57 10.09
C ASP A 377 -11.15 13.76 9.66
N VAL A 378 -12.26 14.47 9.47
CA VAL A 378 -13.58 13.92 9.10
C VAL A 378 -13.94 14.16 7.63
N THR A 379 -12.93 14.32 6.76
CA THR A 379 -13.13 14.63 5.34
C THR A 379 -12.93 13.37 4.48
N SER A 380 -13.96 12.92 3.77
CA SER A 380 -13.87 11.77 2.86
C SER A 380 -13.08 12.13 1.58
N LYS A 381 -12.62 11.10 0.85
CA LYS A 381 -12.10 11.20 -0.51
C LYS A 381 -13.18 10.73 -1.48
N PRO A 382 -13.73 11.60 -2.36
CA PRO A 382 -13.57 13.08 -2.44
C PRO A 382 -14.35 13.84 -1.34
N PRO A 383 -14.08 15.15 -1.09
CA PRO A 383 -13.24 16.08 -1.87
C PRO A 383 -11.76 16.11 -1.49
N ALA A 384 -11.37 15.49 -0.38
CA ALA A 384 -9.97 15.46 0.06
C ALA A 384 -9.21 14.25 -0.51
N THR A 385 -7.94 14.11 -0.13
CA THR A 385 -7.11 12.91 -0.32
C THR A 385 -6.93 12.15 1.00
N VAL A 386 -6.32 10.97 0.97
CA VAL A 386 -6.00 10.20 2.19
C VAL A 386 -4.87 10.88 2.97
N GLU A 387 -3.73 11.11 2.31
CA GLU A 387 -2.60 11.90 2.82
C GLU A 387 -2.90 13.41 2.68
N TRP A 388 -2.25 14.24 3.51
CA TRP A 388 -2.45 15.70 3.53
C TRP A 388 -1.56 16.46 2.53
N GLU A 389 -0.53 15.81 1.99
CA GLU A 389 0.43 16.31 1.00
C GLU A 389 0.86 15.20 0.05
#